data_AF-A0A7J6QDQ0-F1
#
_entry.id   AF-A0A7J6QDQ0-F1
#
_cell.length_a   1.000
_cell.length_b   1.000
_cell.length_c   1.000
_cell.angle_alpha   90.00
_cell.angle_beta   90.00
_cell.angle_gamma   90.00
#
_symmetry.space_group_name_H-M   'P 1'
#
loop_
_entity.id
_entity.type
_entity.pdbx_description
1 polymer ?
#
loop_
_entity_poly.entity_id
_entity_poly.type
_entity_poly.pdbx_seq_one_letter_code
_entity_poly.pdbx_strand_id
1 'polypeptide(L)'
;MIGLAVEVCRGSAPEGAIEECLAAKERKHIHLAPAEGLFLDRVYFDGYNTGKTNGVETVPIEPKIWEEDIEDVKRRVLYPIVSRTVIPKTREWIDENLAVNPFTLVNSPGYVFASKEPKASTTEEESCPTQPKPRMATDLNSHNRALTTAT
;
A
#
# COMPACT_ATOMS: atom_id res chain seq x y z
N MET A 1 -13.49 -2.79 2.52
CA MET A 1 -14.43 -1.88 3.22
C MET A 1 -15.03 -0.86 2.25
N ILE A 2 -14.26 0.10 1.72
CA ILE A 2 -14.81 1.14 0.81
C ILE A 2 -15.52 0.54 -0.41
N GLY A 3 -14.92 -0.45 -1.09
CA GLY A 3 -15.55 -1.08 -2.25
C GLY A 3 -16.92 -1.67 -1.94
N LEU A 4 -17.03 -2.45 -0.85
CA LEU A 4 -18.31 -3.00 -0.39
C LEU A 4 -19.31 -1.91 0.00
N ALA A 5 -18.88 -0.84 0.67
CA ALA A 5 -19.74 0.28 1.03
C ALA A 5 -20.32 0.98 -0.22
N VAL A 6 -19.50 1.16 -1.27
CA VAL A 6 -19.97 1.71 -2.55
C VAL A 6 -21.00 0.78 -3.20
N GLU A 7 -20.79 -0.54 -3.15
CA GLU A 7 -21.76 -1.52 -3.67
C GLU A 7 -23.09 -1.50 -2.91
N VAL A 8 -23.06 -1.32 -1.59
CA VAL A 8 -24.28 -1.15 -0.77
C VAL A 8 -25.01 0.15 -1.16
N CYS A 9 -24.29 1.29 -1.24
CA CYS A 9 -24.89 2.56 -1.62
C CYS A 9 -25.48 2.56 -3.04
N ARG A 10 -24.89 1.78 -3.95
CA ARG A 10 -25.39 1.61 -5.32
C ARG A 10 -26.58 0.63 -5.40
N GLY A 11 -26.79 -0.19 -4.38
CA GLY A 11 -27.80 -1.25 -4.36
C GLY A 11 -27.37 -2.54 -5.07
N SER A 12 -26.07 -2.72 -5.37
CA SER A 12 -25.55 -3.99 -5.91
C SER A 12 -25.26 -5.03 -4.82
N ALA A 13 -25.21 -4.60 -3.56
CA ALA A 13 -25.11 -5.43 -2.35
C ALA A 13 -26.26 -5.12 -1.37
N PRO A 14 -26.72 -6.09 -0.56
CA PRO A 14 -27.74 -5.84 0.46
C PRO A 14 -27.21 -4.94 1.59
N GLU A 15 -28.08 -4.20 2.28
CA GLU A 15 -27.69 -3.26 3.36
C GLU A 15 -26.88 -3.94 4.48
N GLY A 16 -27.24 -5.18 4.83
CA GLY A 16 -26.52 -6.00 5.81
C GLY A 16 -25.23 -6.67 5.30
N ALA A 17 -24.80 -6.41 4.06
CA ALA A 17 -23.66 -7.10 3.46
C ALA A 17 -22.34 -6.88 4.23
N ILE A 18 -22.15 -5.70 4.81
CA ILE A 18 -20.94 -5.38 5.58
C ILE A 18 -20.86 -6.26 6.83
N GLU A 19 -21.97 -6.34 7.58
CA GLU A 19 -22.08 -7.17 8.78
C GLU A 19 -21.96 -8.65 8.45
N GLU A 20 -22.63 -9.10 7.38
CA GLU A 20 -22.52 -10.46 6.87
C GLU A 20 -21.06 -10.80 6.55
N CYS A 21 -20.34 -9.94 5.82
CA CYS A 21 -18.93 -10.19 5.47
C CYS A 21 -18.00 -10.23 6.69
N LEU A 22 -18.30 -9.47 7.75
CA LEU A 22 -17.51 -9.47 9.00
C LEU A 22 -17.82 -10.68 9.88
N ALA A 23 -19.07 -11.14 9.89
CA ALA A 23 -19.53 -12.30 10.66
C ALA A 23 -19.32 -13.64 9.94
N ALA A 24 -19.23 -13.62 8.61
CA ALA A 24 -19.13 -14.81 7.78
C ALA A 24 -17.86 -15.60 8.08
N LYS A 25 -18.03 -16.92 8.21
CA LYS A 25 -16.90 -17.87 8.23
C LYS A 25 -16.35 -18.12 6.83
N GLU A 26 -17.14 -17.83 5.80
CA GLU A 26 -16.81 -18.04 4.40
C GLU A 26 -16.32 -16.76 3.76
N ARG A 27 -15.37 -16.90 2.81
CA ARG A 27 -14.82 -15.76 2.09
C ARG A 27 -15.83 -15.25 1.07
N LYS A 28 -16.14 -13.96 1.15
CA LYS A 28 -16.95 -13.24 0.16
C LYS A 28 -16.03 -12.47 -0.79
N HIS A 29 -16.39 -12.43 -2.07
CA HIS A 29 -15.70 -11.62 -3.05
C HIS A 29 -16.13 -10.16 -2.92
N ILE A 30 -15.17 -9.27 -2.70
CA ILE A 30 -15.38 -7.83 -2.55
C ILE A 30 -14.48 -7.10 -3.53
N HIS A 31 -15.04 -6.18 -4.32
CA HIS A 31 -14.26 -5.37 -5.23
C HIS A 31 -13.29 -4.45 -4.48
N LEU A 32 -12.03 -4.46 -4.90
CA LEU A 32 -11.02 -3.55 -4.37
C LEU A 32 -11.24 -2.15 -4.98
N ALA A 33 -11.37 -1.15 -4.12
CA ALA A 33 -11.46 0.24 -4.55
C ALA A 33 -10.10 0.75 -5.10
N PRO A 34 -10.10 1.70 -6.06
CA PRO A 34 -8.88 2.30 -6.57
C PRO A 34 -8.05 2.96 -5.46
N ALA A 35 -6.72 2.86 -5.56
CA ALA A 35 -5.80 3.35 -4.53
C ALA A 35 -5.50 4.86 -4.68
N GLU A 36 -5.80 5.45 -5.82
CA GLU A 36 -5.41 6.81 -6.17
C GLU A 36 -6.08 7.88 -5.28
N GLY A 37 -7.23 7.55 -4.68
CA GLY A 37 -7.91 8.39 -3.70
C GLY A 37 -7.50 8.14 -2.25
N LEU A 38 -6.65 7.15 -1.99
CA LEU A 38 -6.26 6.74 -0.65
C LEU A 38 -4.96 7.46 -0.25
N PHE A 39 -5.02 8.21 0.85
CA PHE A 39 -3.86 8.84 1.46
C PHE A 39 -3.92 8.72 2.98
N LEU A 40 -2.73 8.69 3.58
CA LEU A 40 -2.59 8.67 5.04
C LEU A 40 -2.73 10.09 5.57
N ASP A 41 -3.78 10.34 6.35
CA ASP A 41 -4.05 11.66 6.92
C ASP A 41 -3.16 11.95 8.14
N ARG A 42 -3.18 11.06 9.13
CA ARG A 42 -2.51 11.24 10.43
C ARG A 42 -1.95 9.94 10.95
N VAL A 43 -0.89 10.05 11.73
CA VAL A 43 -0.33 8.96 12.54
C VAL A 43 -0.47 9.35 14.00
N TYR A 44 -1.12 8.48 14.77
CA TYR A 44 -1.35 8.70 16.20
C TYR A 44 -0.35 7.88 17.01
N PHE A 45 0.31 8.53 17.98
CA PHE A 45 1.31 7.91 18.87
C PHE A 45 0.80 7.76 20.31
N ASP A 46 -0.47 8.01 20.58
CA ASP A 46 -1.04 8.04 21.93
C ASP A 46 -0.83 6.72 22.68
N GLY A 47 -1.00 5.58 22.00
CA GLY A 47 -0.73 4.25 22.59
C GLY A 47 0.74 4.04 22.97
N TYR A 48 1.66 4.58 22.18
CA TYR A 48 3.09 4.57 22.50
C TYR A 48 3.40 5.49 23.69
N ASN A 49 2.90 6.72 23.64
CA ASN A 49 3.09 7.76 24.66
C ASN A 49 2.39 7.43 26.00
N THR A 50 1.40 6.54 26.02
CA THR A 50 0.77 6.10 27.27
C THR A 50 1.39 4.81 27.81
N GLY A 51 1.86 3.92 26.94
CA GLY A 51 2.38 2.61 27.34
C GLY A 51 3.89 2.54 27.61
N LYS A 52 4.70 3.41 26.99
CA LYS A 52 6.17 3.25 26.95
C LYS A 52 6.97 4.42 27.52
N THR A 53 6.35 5.55 27.79
CA THR A 53 7.02 6.75 28.34
C THR A 53 6.64 7.02 29.80
N ASN A 54 5.75 6.21 30.39
CA ASN A 54 5.33 6.30 31.80
C ASN A 54 6.35 5.69 32.80
N GLY A 55 7.64 6.00 32.65
CA GLY A 55 8.68 5.59 33.62
C GLY A 55 10.04 5.20 33.05
N VAL A 56 10.29 5.40 31.75
CA VAL A 56 11.60 5.17 31.10
C VAL A 56 12.10 6.50 30.54
N GLU A 57 13.42 6.63 30.36
CA GLU A 57 14.15 7.74 29.72
C GLU A 57 13.80 7.95 28.22
N THR A 58 12.60 7.55 27.79
CA THR A 58 12.10 7.64 26.42
C THR A 58 11.23 8.88 26.25
N VAL A 59 11.51 9.64 25.19
CA VAL A 59 10.84 10.90 24.90
C VAL A 59 9.52 10.64 24.18
N PRO A 60 8.39 11.24 24.60
CA PRO A 60 7.12 11.12 23.90
C PRO A 60 7.18 11.73 22.51
N ILE A 61 6.49 11.10 21.56
CA ILE A 61 6.34 11.61 20.21
C ILE A 61 5.13 12.54 20.22
N GLU A 62 5.39 13.83 20.38
CA GLU A 62 4.35 14.85 20.28
C GLU A 62 4.16 15.23 18.82
N PRO A 63 2.93 15.19 18.28
CA PRO A 63 2.64 15.77 16.98
C PRO A 63 2.89 17.27 17.08
N LYS A 64 3.88 17.77 16.33
CA LYS A 64 4.19 19.20 16.25
C LYS A 64 3.04 19.97 15.61
N ILE A 65 3.02 21.28 15.86
CA ILE A 65 2.08 22.30 15.36
C ILE A 65 2.26 22.55 13.85
N TRP A 66 2.22 21.49 13.04
CA TRP A 66 2.24 21.59 11.58
C TRP A 66 0.87 21.33 10.98
N GLU A 67 -0.16 21.41 11.80
CA GLU A 67 -1.51 21.06 11.39
C GLU A 67 -2.01 21.96 10.26
N GLU A 68 -1.77 23.26 10.41
CA GLU A 68 -2.11 24.27 9.42
C GLU A 68 -1.31 24.06 8.13
N ASP A 69 0.00 23.80 8.23
CA ASP A 69 0.87 23.54 7.09
C ASP A 69 0.47 22.26 6.33
N ILE A 70 0.17 21.18 7.06
CA ILE A 70 -0.29 19.90 6.51
C ILE A 70 -1.60 20.11 5.75
N GLU A 71 -2.53 20.82 6.36
CA GLU A 71 -3.83 21.06 5.77
C GLU A 71 -3.75 21.98 4.54
N ASP A 72 -2.86 22.97 4.55
CA ASP A 72 -2.58 23.81 3.39
C ASP A 72 -1.93 23.03 2.24
N VAL A 73 -1.06 22.06 2.54
CA VAL A 73 -0.52 21.14 1.52
C VAL A 73 -1.64 20.25 0.94
N LYS A 74 -2.55 19.71 1.77
CA LYS A 74 -3.67 18.90 1.28
C LYS A 74 -4.54 19.70 0.31
N ARG A 75 -4.92 20.93 0.69
CA ARG A 75 -5.75 21.80 -0.14
C ARG A 75 -5.05 22.25 -1.42
N ARG A 76 -3.78 22.63 -1.33
CA ARG A 76 -3.04 23.21 -2.47
C ARG A 76 -2.56 22.15 -3.47
N VAL A 77 -2.22 20.95 -3.00
CA VAL A 77 -1.55 19.94 -3.82
C VAL A 77 -2.40 18.68 -3.95
N LEU A 78 -2.82 18.08 -2.83
CA LEU A 78 -3.44 16.76 -2.83
C LEU A 78 -4.83 16.76 -3.47
N TYR A 79 -5.75 17.61 -3.00
CA TYR A 79 -7.13 17.63 -3.50
C TYR A 79 -7.23 18.01 -4.99
N PRO A 80 -6.44 18.96 -5.52
CA PRO A 80 -6.41 19.21 -6.96
C PRO A 80 -5.96 17.99 -7.77
N ILE A 81 -4.97 17.23 -7.30
CA ILE A 81 -4.56 15.99 -7.96
C ILE A 81 -5.71 14.98 -7.93
N VAL A 82 -6.30 14.75 -6.75
CA VAL A 82 -7.42 13.81 -6.57
C VAL A 82 -8.58 14.15 -7.49
N SER A 83 -9.00 15.42 -7.54
CA SER A 83 -10.12 15.83 -8.40
C SER A 83 -9.87 15.57 -9.89
N ARG A 84 -8.62 15.72 -10.35
CA ARG A 84 -8.25 15.52 -11.76
C ARG A 84 -8.06 14.05 -12.13
N THR A 85 -7.50 13.25 -11.23
CA THR A 85 -7.05 11.88 -11.57
C THR A 85 -7.94 10.79 -10.99
N VAL A 86 -8.48 10.97 -9.78
CA VAL A 86 -9.21 9.94 -9.05
C VAL A 86 -10.64 9.84 -9.53
N ILE A 87 -11.30 10.97 -9.79
CA ILE A 87 -12.72 10.97 -10.21
C ILE A 87 -12.92 10.18 -11.52
N PRO A 88 -12.15 10.41 -12.61
CA PRO A 88 -12.31 9.64 -13.84
C PRO A 88 -12.04 8.14 -13.63
N LYS A 89 -10.97 7.79 -12.93
CA LYS A 89 -10.61 6.38 -12.64
C LYS A 89 -11.63 5.67 -11.77
N THR A 90 -12.20 6.37 -10.79
CA THR A 90 -13.26 5.82 -9.93
C THR A 90 -14.50 5.53 -10.76
N ARG A 91 -14.84 6.41 -11.71
CA ARG A 91 -15.96 6.19 -12.63
C ARG A 91 -15.73 4.98 -13.53
N GLU A 92 -14.55 4.89 -14.16
CA GLU A 92 -14.14 3.74 -14.96
C GLU A 92 -14.24 2.45 -14.15
N TRP A 93 -13.73 2.43 -12.92
CA TRP A 93 -13.84 1.28 -12.03
C TRP A 93 -15.30 0.90 -11.69
N ILE A 94 -16.19 1.87 -11.48
CA ILE A 94 -17.62 1.60 -11.24
C ILE A 94 -18.27 0.95 -12.47
N ASP A 95 -17.97 1.46 -13.66
CA ASP A 95 -18.59 1.05 -14.92
C ASP A 95 -18.02 -0.30 -15.40
N GLU A 96 -16.71 -0.52 -15.29
CA GLU A 96 -16.05 -1.73 -15.79
C GLU A 96 -16.04 -2.89 -14.81
N ASN A 97 -16.00 -2.62 -13.49
CA ASN A 97 -15.91 -3.68 -12.49
C ASN A 97 -17.26 -3.90 -11.81
N LEU A 98 -17.78 -2.87 -11.12
CA LEU A 98 -18.96 -3.04 -10.27
C LEU A 98 -20.25 -3.25 -11.08
N ALA A 99 -20.35 -2.64 -12.27
CA ALA A 99 -21.54 -2.80 -13.11
C ALA A 99 -21.58 -4.16 -13.80
N VAL A 100 -20.42 -4.70 -14.18
CA VAL A 100 -20.31 -5.98 -14.89
C VAL A 100 -20.48 -7.15 -13.92
N ASN A 101 -19.90 -7.04 -12.72
CA ASN A 101 -19.87 -8.11 -11.73
C ASN A 101 -20.38 -7.59 -10.37
N PRO A 102 -21.68 -7.31 -10.21
CA PRO A 102 -22.20 -6.80 -8.92
C PRO A 102 -22.05 -7.83 -7.80
N PHE A 103 -21.85 -7.37 -6.56
CA PHE A 103 -21.65 -8.21 -5.36
C PHE A 103 -22.58 -9.41 -5.27
N THR A 104 -23.88 -9.21 -5.49
CA THR A 104 -24.89 -10.28 -5.45
C THR A 104 -24.67 -11.37 -6.49
N LEU A 105 -24.20 -11.01 -7.70
CA LEU A 105 -23.89 -11.95 -8.76
C LEU A 105 -22.63 -12.74 -8.45
N VAL A 106 -21.52 -12.08 -8.10
CA VAL A 106 -20.24 -12.74 -7.84
C VAL A 106 -20.25 -13.65 -6.62
N ASN A 107 -21.12 -13.38 -5.65
CA ASN A 107 -21.28 -14.21 -4.45
C ASN A 107 -22.47 -15.18 -4.54
N SER A 108 -23.08 -15.32 -5.72
CA SER A 108 -24.16 -16.29 -5.93
C SER A 108 -23.61 -17.72 -6.02
N PRO A 109 -24.35 -18.74 -5.52
CA PRO A 109 -23.92 -20.12 -5.61
C PRO A 109 -23.70 -20.56 -7.06
N GLY A 110 -22.51 -21.05 -7.39
CA GLY A 110 -22.17 -21.54 -8.72
C GLY A 110 -21.65 -20.48 -9.70
N TYR A 111 -21.46 -19.24 -9.28
CA TYR A 111 -20.81 -18.22 -10.10
C TYR A 111 -19.32 -18.56 -10.31
N VAL A 112 -18.90 -18.63 -11.58
CA VAL A 112 -17.49 -18.76 -11.97
C VAL A 112 -17.08 -17.45 -12.62
N PHE A 113 -16.04 -16.82 -12.07
CA PHE A 113 -15.51 -15.59 -12.62
C PHE A 113 -15.08 -15.81 -14.08
N ALA A 114 -15.68 -15.08 -15.02
CA ALA A 114 -15.11 -14.93 -16.34
C ALA A 114 -13.89 -14.01 -16.22
N SER A 115 -12.73 -14.57 -15.86
CA SER A 115 -11.48 -13.82 -15.92
C SER A 115 -11.31 -13.34 -17.37
N LYS A 116 -11.27 -12.02 -17.60
CA LYS A 116 -10.63 -11.48 -18.80
C LYS A 116 -9.25 -12.12 -18.84
N GLU A 117 -8.97 -12.92 -19.87
CA GLU A 117 -7.64 -13.50 -20.06
C GLU A 117 -6.60 -12.38 -19.95
N PRO A 118 -5.50 -12.59 -19.21
CA PRO A 118 -4.43 -11.61 -19.21
C PRO A 118 -3.98 -11.46 -20.66
N LYS A 119 -4.03 -10.23 -21.20
CA LYS A 119 -3.33 -9.91 -22.44
C LYS A 119 -1.90 -10.41 -22.25
N ALA A 120 -1.52 -11.42 -23.03
CA ALA A 120 -0.23 -12.06 -22.97
C ALA A 120 0.85 -10.98 -22.94
N SER A 121 1.50 -10.81 -21.79
CA SER A 121 2.75 -10.08 -21.69
C SER A 121 3.75 -10.86 -22.53
N THR A 122 4.08 -10.33 -23.69
CA THR A 122 5.24 -10.78 -24.47
C THR A 122 6.46 -10.56 -23.57
N THR A 123 7.00 -11.65 -23.06
CA THR A 123 8.27 -11.70 -22.34
C THR A 123 9.37 -11.30 -23.33
N GLU A 124 9.79 -10.04 -23.31
CA GLU A 124 11.16 -9.70 -23.72
C GLU A 124 12.03 -9.75 -22.46
N GLU A 125 12.90 -10.75 -22.42
CA GLU A 125 13.95 -10.90 -21.42
C GLU A 125 14.97 -9.75 -21.57
N GLU A 126 14.79 -8.65 -20.82
CA GLU A 126 15.92 -7.77 -20.51
C GLU A 126 16.70 -8.34 -19.32
N SER A 127 17.75 -9.08 -19.68
CA SER A 127 18.88 -9.49 -18.87
C SER A 127 19.42 -8.35 -17.99
N CYS A 128 19.29 -8.49 -16.68
CA CYS A 128 19.90 -7.61 -15.70
C CYS A 128 21.39 -7.99 -15.53
N PRO A 129 22.36 -7.07 -15.72
CA PRO A 129 23.77 -7.42 -15.56
C PRO A 129 24.12 -7.57 -14.07
N THR A 130 24.49 -8.79 -13.70
CA THR A 130 25.04 -9.20 -12.40
C THR A 130 26.21 -8.32 -11.99
N GLN A 131 26.10 -7.62 -10.87
CA GLN A 131 27.24 -6.92 -10.27
C GLN A 131 28.32 -7.92 -9.78
N PRO A 132 29.61 -7.65 -9.97
CA PRO A 132 30.66 -8.54 -9.50
C PRO A 132 30.87 -8.41 -7.98
N LYS A 133 30.85 -9.56 -7.29
CA LYS A 133 31.23 -9.73 -5.88
C LYS A 133 32.67 -9.21 -5.63
N PRO A 134 32.93 -8.50 -4.52
CA PRO A 134 34.30 -8.21 -4.11
C PRO A 134 35.00 -9.50 -3.65
N ARG A 135 36.15 -9.81 -4.28
CA ARG A 135 37.05 -10.89 -3.88
C ARG A 135 37.76 -10.49 -2.58
N MET A 136 37.53 -11.27 -1.53
CA MET A 136 38.40 -11.36 -0.36
C MET A 136 39.82 -11.77 -0.81
N ALA A 137 40.83 -11.00 -0.41
CA ALA A 137 42.24 -11.35 -0.56
C ALA A 137 42.82 -11.68 0.81
N THR A 138 43.06 -12.97 1.01
CA THR A 138 43.92 -13.63 2.02
C THR A 138 44.71 -14.65 1.19
N ASP A 139 46.02 -14.82 1.24
CA ASP A 139 47.09 -14.50 2.18
C ASP A 139 48.40 -14.46 1.35
N LEU A 140 49.49 -13.90 1.87
CA LEU A 140 50.70 -14.66 2.21
C LEU A 140 51.88 -13.76 2.57
N ASN A 141 52.68 -14.35 3.44
CA ASN A 141 53.58 -13.75 4.40
C ASN A 141 55.03 -13.73 3.88
N SER A 142 55.87 -12.97 4.60
CA SER A 142 57.31 -13.18 4.79
C SER A 142 58.33 -12.44 3.89
N HIS A 143 59.38 -11.96 4.59
CA HIS A 143 60.70 -11.50 4.13
C HIS A 143 60.83 -10.05 3.64
N ASN A 144 61.14 -9.11 4.53
CA ASN A 144 62.55 -8.84 4.86
C ASN A 144 62.73 -7.75 5.93
N ARG A 145 63.86 -7.90 6.60
CA ARG A 145 64.31 -7.27 7.83
C ARG A 145 65.32 -6.17 7.49
N ALA A 146 65.32 -5.13 8.31
CA ALA A 146 66.45 -4.25 8.65
C ALA A 146 66.83 -3.07 7.73
N LEU A 147 67.43 -2.08 8.41
CA LEU A 147 68.12 -0.84 7.98
C LEU A 147 67.21 0.40 7.84
N THR A 148 67.48 1.60 8.36
CA THR A 148 68.30 2.16 9.45
C THR A 148 68.07 3.68 9.40
N THR A 149 67.99 4.34 10.57
CA THR A 149 68.45 5.72 10.91
C THR A 149 68.05 6.97 10.08
N ALA A 150 67.53 7.94 10.85
CA ALA A 150 67.92 9.36 10.91
C ALA A 150 67.70 10.26 9.67
N THR A 151 66.85 11.26 9.81
CA THR A 151 67.28 12.66 10.01
C THR A 151 66.14 13.49 10.60
#